data_AF-F5ITZ4-F1
#
_entry.id   AF-F5ITZ4-F1
#
_cell.length_a   1.000
_cell.length_b   1.000
_cell.length_c   1.000
_cell.angle_alpha   90.00
_cell.angle_beta   90.00
_cell.angle_gamma   90.00
#
_symmetry.space_group_name_H-M   'P 1'
#
loop_
_entity.id
_entity.type
_entity.pdbx_description
1 polymer ?
#
loop_
_entity_poly.entity_id
_entity_poly.type
_entity_poly.pdbx_seq_one_letter_code
_entity_poly.pdbx_strand_id
1 'polypeptide(L)' 'MKKLAIVGCGYLAEIVTDALINGLLPEYDLTGVYSRTASKA' A
#
# COMPACT_ATOMS: atom_id res chain seq x y z
N MET A 1 11.41 4.21 10.99
CA MET A 1 10.50 3.66 9.97
C MET A 1 9.27 4.54 9.87
N LYS A 2 8.94 5.03 8.68
CA LYS A 2 7.78 5.89 8.41
C LYS A 2 6.56 5.00 8.17
N LYS A 3 5.41 5.39 8.70
CA LYS A 3 4.18 4.63 8.48
C LYS A 3 3.59 5.00 7.13
N LEU A 4 3.24 4.00 6.33
CA LEU A 4 2.54 4.14 5.06
C LEU A 4 1.11 3.60 5.23
N ALA A 5 0.13 4.37 4.75
CA ALA A 5 -1.23 3.90 4.56
C ALA A 5 -1.63 4.20 3.11
N ILE A 6 -2.26 3.24 2.45
CA ILE A 6 -2.71 3.39 1.06
C ILE A 6 -4.23 3.53 1.05
N VAL A 7 -4.74 4.56 0.35
CA VAL A 7 -6.18 4.78 0.18
C VAL A 7 -6.54 4.54 -1.29
N GLY A 8 -7.19 3.42 -1.53
CA GLY A 8 -7.60 2.90 -2.84
C GLY A 8 -6.88 1.60 -3.18
N CYS A 9 -7.62 0.54 -3.51
CA CYS A 9 -7.08 -0.77 -3.91
C CYS A 9 -7.23 -0.94 -5.43
N GLY A 10 -6.51 -0.11 -6.19
CA GLY A 10 -6.46 -0.17 -7.65
C GLY A 10 -5.04 -0.37 -8.15
N TYR A 11 -4.84 -0.22 -9.46
CA TYR A 11 -3.56 -0.50 -10.11
C TYR A 11 -2.36 0.24 -9.52
N LEU A 12 -2.52 1.51 -9.11
CA LEU A 12 -1.43 2.24 -8.47
C LEU A 12 -1.06 1.66 -7.09
N ALA A 13 -2.04 1.17 -6.34
CA ALA A 13 -1.76 0.54 -5.06
C ALA A 13 -0.93 -0.71 -5.25
N GLU A 14 -1.27 -1.55 -6.23
CA GLU A 14 -0.50 -2.74 -6.61
C GLU A 14 0.96 -2.39 -6.86
N ILE A 15 1.25 -1.41 -7.74
CA ILE A 15 2.61 -0.95 -8.04
C ILE A 15 3.36 -0.53 -6.75
N VAL A 16 2.70 0.22 -5.86
CA VAL A 16 3.33 0.71 -4.63
C VAL A 16 3.59 -0.44 -3.65
N THR A 17 2.66 -1.39 -3.49
CA THR A 17 2.89 -2.60 -2.68
C THR A 17 3.97 -3.49 -3.28
N ASP A 18 4.04 -3.64 -4.59
CA ASP A 18 5.11 -4.40 -5.25
C ASP A 18 6.47 -3.76 -4.98
N ALA A 19 6.58 -2.43 -5.06
CA ALA A 19 7.81 -1.72 -4.72
C ALA A 19 8.20 -1.94 -3.24
N LEU A 20 7.22 -1.95 -2.33
CA LEU A 20 7.44 -2.25 -0.92
C LEU A 20 7.94 -3.68 -0.70
N ILE A 21 7.27 -4.68 -1.31
CA ILE A 21 7.62 -6.11 -1.21
C ILE A 21 9.01 -6.37 -1.78
N ASN A 22 9.37 -5.69 -2.86
CA ASN A 22 10.70 -5.77 -3.49
C ASN A 22 11.77 -4.92 -2.76
N GLY A 23 11.46 -4.33 -1.60
CA GLY A 23 12.42 -3.61 -0.78
C GLY A 23 12.86 -2.25 -1.34
N LEU A 24 12.15 -1.70 -2.33
CA LEU A 24 12.44 -0.39 -2.92
C LEU A 24 12.02 0.76 -2.01
N LEU A 25 11.20 0.49 -0.99
CA LEU A 25 10.71 1.45 0.00
C LEU A 25 11.18 1.08 1.41
N PRO A 26 12.50 0.96 1.67
CA PRO A 26 13.04 0.41 2.93
C PRO A 26 12.77 1.29 4.15
N GLU A 27 12.42 2.56 3.95
CA GLU A 27 12.09 3.48 5.03
C GLU A 27 10.64 3.36 5.51
N TYR A 28 9.78 2.61 4.80
CA TYR A 28 8.35 2.58 5.02
C TYR A 28 7.87 1.24 5.56
N ASP A 29 6.89 1.30 6.46
CA ASP A 29 6.14 0.15 6.97
C ASP A 29 4.66 0.33 6.65
N LEU A 30 4.08 -0.64 5.95
CA LEU A 30 2.69 -0.58 5.50
C LEU A 30 1.76 -0.96 6.65
N THR A 31 1.05 0.05 7.14
CA THR A 31 0.19 -0.06 8.32
C THR A 31 -1.28 -0.31 7.98
N GLY A 32 -1.67 -0.16 6.71
CA GLY A 32 -3.04 -0.43 6.28
C GLY A 32 -3.31 -0.01 4.85
N VAL A 33 -4.31 -0.66 4.26
CA VAL A 33 -4.86 -0.33 2.95
C VAL A 33 -6.37 -0.16 3.12
N TYR A 34 -6.94 0.89 2.51
CA TYR A 34 -8.35 1.23 2.65
C TYR A 34 -9.00 1.33 1.28
N SER A 35 -10.26 0.92 1.16
CA SER A 35 -11.06 1.09 -0.04
C SER A 35 -12.41 1.73 0.26
N ARG A 36 -12.94 2.48 -0.71
CA ARG A 36 -14.32 2.98 -0.67
C ARG A 36 -15.34 1.86 -0.89
N THR A 37 -14.94 0.81 -1.63
CA THR A 37 -15.79 -0.36 -1.91
C THR A 37 -15.41 -1.46 -0.95
N ALA A 38 -16.34 -1.91 -0.11
CA ALA A 38 -16.09 -2.92 0.91
C ALA A 38 -15.53 -4.24 0.34
N SER A 39 -15.95 -4.64 -0.86
CA SER A 39 -15.43 -5.84 -1.54
C SER A 39 -13.97 -5.72 -2.00
N LYS A 40 -13.39 -4.52 -1.91
CA LYS A 40 -11.99 -4.23 -2.26
C LYS A 40 -11.17 -3.84 -1.02
N ALA A 41 -11.78 -3.77 0.16
CA ALA A 41 -11.13 -3.42 1.42
C ALA A 41 -10.52 -4.65 2.07
#